data_AF-A0A367LTN2-F1
#
_entry.id   AF-A0A367LTN2-F1
#
_cell.length_a   1.000
_cell.length_b   1.000
_cell.length_c   1.000
_cell.angle_alpha   90.00
_cell.angle_beta   90.00
_cell.angle_gamma   90.00
#
_symmetry.space_group_name_H-M   'P 1'
#
loop_
_entity.id
_entity.type
_entity.pdbx_description
1 polymer ?
#
loop_
_entity_poly.entity_id
_entity_poly.type
_entity_poly.pdbx_seq_one_letter_code
_entity_poly.pdbx_strand_id
1 'polypeptide(L)'
;ARDGFWELMVELSRRDGVTIFISTHFMNEAQRCDRISLMHAGKVLASDTPDELVRQRGLPTLEATFIAYLEEAAGAAAPAQP
;
A
#
# COMPACT_ATOMS: atom_id res chain seq x y z
N ALA A 1 -11.69 -9.09 16.17
CA ALA A 1 -12.88 -8.27 15.82
C ALA A 1 -12.88 -7.83 14.36
N ARG A 2 -11.76 -7.36 13.78
CA ARG A 2 -11.69 -7.00 12.34
C ARG A 2 -11.50 -8.20 11.39
N ASP A 3 -11.05 -9.36 11.89
CA ASP A 3 -10.77 -10.51 11.02
C ASP A 3 -12.01 -11.08 10.33
N GLY A 4 -13.15 -11.23 11.03
CA GLY A 4 -14.39 -11.69 10.39
C GLY A 4 -14.92 -10.73 9.32
N PHE A 5 -14.65 -9.42 9.46
CA PHE A 5 -14.97 -8.45 8.40
C PHE A 5 -14.07 -8.62 7.18
N TRP A 6 -12.77 -8.89 7.39
CA TRP A 6 -11.84 -9.21 6.31
C TRP A 6 -12.20 -10.50 5.59
N GLU A 7 -12.58 -11.55 6.32
CA GLU A 7 -13.05 -12.82 5.75
C GLU A 7 -14.24 -12.60 4.81
N LEU A 8 -15.23 -11.81 5.24
CA LEU A 8 -16.38 -11.47 4.40
C LEU A 8 -15.98 -10.70 3.13
N MET A 9 -15.09 -9.71 3.25
CA MET A 9 -14.62 -8.96 2.07
C MET A 9 -13.87 -9.86 1.09
N VAL A 10 -13.02 -10.76 1.60
CA VAL A 10 -12.30 -11.72 0.77
C VAL A 10 -13.28 -12.68 0.10
N GLU A 11 -14.30 -13.19 0.80
CA GLU A 11 -15.33 -14.05 0.23
C GLU A 11 -16.10 -13.36 -0.91
N LEU A 12 -16.57 -12.13 -0.68
CA LEU A 12 -17.25 -11.32 -1.70
C LEU A 12 -16.37 -11.08 -2.92
N SER A 13 -15.08 -10.80 -2.72
CA SER A 13 -14.14 -10.59 -3.82
C SER A 13 -13.85 -11.86 -4.61
N ARG A 14 -13.54 -12.96 -3.91
CA ARG A 14 -13.04 -14.19 -4.53
C ARG A 14 -14.14 -15.07 -5.10
N ARG A 15 -15.27 -15.19 -4.40
CA ARG A 15 -16.38 -16.05 -4.81
C ARG A 15 -17.39 -15.30 -5.66
N ASP A 16 -17.73 -14.08 -5.27
CA ASP A 16 -18.85 -13.35 -5.87
C ASP A 16 -18.38 -12.32 -6.92
N GLY A 17 -17.06 -12.21 -7.15
CA GLY A 17 -16.46 -11.39 -8.20
C GLY A 17 -16.55 -9.87 -7.95
N VAL A 18 -16.79 -9.47 -6.70
CA VAL A 18 -16.96 -8.06 -6.32
C VAL A 18 -15.60 -7.37 -6.27
N THR A 19 -15.48 -6.20 -6.92
CA THR A 19 -14.31 -5.33 -6.76
C THR A 19 -14.48 -4.46 -5.53
N ILE A 20 -13.51 -4.52 -4.60
CA ILE A 20 -13.54 -3.78 -3.33
C ILE A 20 -12.38 -2.80 -3.31
N PHE A 21 -12.67 -1.54 -2.99
CA PHE A 21 -11.66 -0.51 -2.76
C PHE A 21 -11.59 -0.15 -1.28
N ILE A 22 -10.40 -0.21 -0.71
CA ILE A 22 -10.15 0.03 0.73
C ILE A 22 -9.05 1.06 0.88
N SER A 23 -9.28 2.06 1.72
CA SER A 23 -8.24 2.97 2.23
C SER A 23 -7.90 2.61 3.67
N THR A 24 -6.65 2.32 3.97
CA THR A 24 -6.17 2.03 5.32
C THR A 24 -4.79 2.65 5.54
N HIS A 25 -4.49 2.99 6.79
CA HIS A 25 -3.15 3.39 7.22
C HIS A 25 -2.42 2.25 7.94
N PHE A 26 -3.06 1.09 8.09
CA PHE A 26 -2.48 -0.09 8.73
C PHE A 26 -1.84 -1.00 7.67
N MET A 27 -0.52 -1.19 7.76
CA MET A 27 0.23 -1.96 6.75
C MET A 27 -0.17 -3.43 6.70
N ASN A 28 -0.54 -4.04 7.83
CA ASN A 28 -1.02 -5.43 7.88
C ASN A 28 -2.35 -5.62 7.14
N GLU A 29 -3.18 -4.59 7.04
CA GLU A 29 -4.40 -4.60 6.23
C GLU A 29 -4.08 -4.43 4.76
N ALA A 30 -3.18 -3.51 4.42
CA ALA A 30 -2.70 -3.31 3.06
C ALA A 30 -2.04 -4.59 2.48
N GLN A 31 -1.34 -5.36 3.33
CA GLN A 31 -0.74 -6.65 2.96
C GLN A 31 -1.75 -7.72 2.55
N ARG A 32 -3.02 -7.61 2.98
CA ARG A 32 -4.08 -8.57 2.62
C ARG A 32 -4.71 -8.26 1.26
N CYS A 33 -4.41 -7.11 0.66
CA CYS A 33 -4.98 -6.68 -0.61
C CYS A 33 -4.24 -7.29 -1.80
N ASP A 34 -4.95 -7.48 -2.91
CA ASP A 34 -4.36 -7.95 -4.18
C ASP A 34 -3.33 -6.97 -4.74
N ARG A 35 -3.66 -5.69 -4.67
CA ARG A 35 -2.84 -4.57 -5.14
C ARG A 35 -3.05 -3.40 -4.20
N ILE A 36 -2.01 -2.62 -4.00
CA ILE A 36 -2.05 -1.42 -3.17
C ILE A 36 -1.47 -0.22 -3.93
N SER A 37 -1.86 0.96 -3.49
CA SER A 37 -1.26 2.23 -3.92
C SER A 37 -0.73 2.94 -2.69
N LEU A 38 0.58 3.18 -2.65
CA LEU A 38 1.20 4.03 -1.63
C LEU A 38 1.00 5.48 -2.05
N MET A 39 0.41 6.29 -1.17
CA MET A 39 0.05 7.66 -1.49
C MET A 39 0.65 8.66 -0.50
N HIS A 40 1.06 9.81 -1.00
CA HIS A 40 1.51 10.95 -0.20
C HIS A 40 1.12 12.25 -0.88
N ALA A 41 0.63 13.23 -0.12
CA ALA A 41 0.23 14.56 -0.62
C ALA A 41 -0.68 14.51 -1.87
N GLY A 42 -1.64 13.56 -1.90
CA GLY A 42 -2.57 13.39 -3.02
C GLY A 42 -1.98 12.74 -4.27
N LYS A 43 -0.73 12.28 -4.23
CA LYS A 43 -0.06 11.59 -5.34
C LYS A 43 0.17 10.12 -5.01
N VAL A 44 0.03 9.26 -6.02
CA VAL A 44 0.46 7.86 -5.94
C VAL A 44 1.96 7.81 -6.14
N LEU A 45 2.67 7.27 -5.14
CA LEU A 45 4.12 7.09 -5.16
C LEU A 45 4.51 5.78 -5.86
N ALA A 46 3.74 4.72 -5.60
CA ALA A 46 3.91 3.42 -6.23
C ALA A 46 2.61 2.63 -6.15
N SER A 47 2.41 1.71 -7.10
CA SER A 47 1.29 0.77 -7.06
C SER A 47 1.68 -0.58 -7.65
N ASP A 48 1.55 -1.62 -6.83
CA ASP A 48 1.77 -3.00 -7.23
C ASP A 48 1.14 -3.94 -6.17
N THR A 49 1.38 -5.24 -6.27
CA THR A 49 1.13 -6.17 -5.15
C THR A 49 2.04 -5.80 -3.96
N PRO A 50 1.59 -6.04 -2.71
CA PRO A 50 2.42 -5.76 -1.53
C PRO A 50 3.81 -6.41 -1.59
N ASP A 51 3.89 -7.67 -2.01
CA ASP A 51 5.14 -8.43 -2.09
C ASP A 51 6.07 -7.86 -3.16
N GLU A 52 5.52 -7.44 -4.30
CA GLU A 52 6.31 -6.87 -5.38
C GLU A 52 6.90 -5.50 -4.99
N LEU A 53 6.15 -4.66 -4.27
CA LEU A 53 6.68 -3.39 -3.76
C LEU A 53 7.85 -3.59 -2.80
N VAL A 54 7.73 -4.59 -1.92
CA VAL A 54 8.81 -4.98 -0.98
C VAL A 54 10.02 -5.49 -1.75
N ARG A 55 9.79 -6.37 -2.74
CA ARG A 55 10.85 -6.93 -3.60
C ARG A 55 11.60 -5.87 -4.38
N GLN A 56 10.89 -4.89 -4.98
CA GLN A 56 11.49 -3.80 -5.77
C GLN A 56 12.42 -2.91 -4.95
N ARG A 57 12.08 -2.68 -3.67
CA ARG A 57 12.92 -1.89 -2.76
C ARG A 57 13.98 -2.71 -2.03
N GLY A 58 13.88 -4.04 -2.03
CA GLY A 58 14.80 -4.91 -1.32
C GLY A 58 14.76 -4.74 0.20
N LEU A 59 13.58 -4.38 0.73
CA LEU A 59 13.38 -4.09 2.15
C LEU A 59 12.67 -5.26 2.86
N PRO A 60 12.77 -5.35 4.20
CA PRO A 60 12.24 -6.52 4.92
C PRO A 60 10.72 -6.51 5.07
N THR A 61 10.08 -5.34 5.01
CA THR A 61 8.63 -5.19 5.28
C THR A 61 7.99 -4.15 4.38
N LEU A 62 6.67 -4.23 4.24
CA LEU A 62 5.88 -3.22 3.53
C LEU A 62 5.96 -1.86 4.22
N GLU A 63 6.03 -1.83 5.55
CA GLU A 63 6.19 -0.60 6.31
C GLU A 63 7.53 0.10 6.02
N ALA A 64 8.64 -0.65 6.05
CA ALA A 64 9.95 -0.11 5.68
C ALA A 64 9.95 0.39 4.23
N THR A 65 9.29 -0.34 3.34
CA THR A 65 9.09 0.04 1.92
C THR A 65 8.35 1.36 1.82
N PHE A 66 7.25 1.54 2.55
CA PHE A 66 6.49 2.79 2.56
C PHE A 66 7.29 3.97 3.10
N ILE A 67 8.03 3.79 4.19
CA ILE A 67 8.90 4.83 4.76
C ILE A 67 9.93 5.27 3.73
N ALA A 68 10.59 4.34 3.03
CA ALA A 68 11.56 4.67 1.99
C ALA A 68 10.93 5.47 0.84
N TYR A 69 9.70 5.13 0.41
CA TYR A 69 8.97 5.92 -0.59
C TYR A 69 8.64 7.33 -0.09
N LEU A 70 8.29 7.49 1.20
CA LEU A 70 8.02 8.79 1.78
C LEU A 70 9.28 9.65 1.90
N GLU A 71 10.39 9.08 2.33
CA GLU A 71 11.68 9.77 2.44
C GLU A 71 12.17 10.24 1.07
N GLU A 72 12.03 9.40 0.04
CA GLU A 72 12.36 9.77 -1.34
C GLU A 72 11.45 10.89 -1.85
N ALA A 73 10.15 10.81 -1.60
CA ALA A 73 9.20 11.86 -2.00
C ALA A 73 9.43 13.18 -1.26
N ALA A 74 9.78 13.14 0.02
CA ALA A 74 10.11 14.32 0.82
C ALA A 74 11.45 14.93 0.40
N GLY A 75 12.45 14.10 0.07
CA GLY A 75 13.74 14.53 -0.45
C GLY A 75 13.65 15.13 -1.87
N ALA A 76 12.79 14.58 -2.72
CA ALA A 76 12.49 15.13 -4.05
C ALA A 76 11.71 16.46 -3.99
N ALA A 77 11.06 16.76 -2.86
CA ALA A 77 10.39 18.03 -2.61
C ALA A 77 11.33 19.12 -2.06
N ALA A 78 12.63 18.84 -1.91
CA ALA A 78 13.61 19.89 -1.61
C ALA A 78 13.56 20.95 -2.73
N PRO A 79 13.42 22.24 -2.41
CA PRO A 79 13.28 23.27 -3.43
C PRO A 79 14.56 23.31 -4.27
N ALA A 80 14.40 23.37 -5.59
CA ALA A 80 15.44 23.87 -6.48
C ALA A 80 15.86 25.23 -5.91
N GLN A 81 17.05 25.29 -5.32
CA GLN A 81 17.58 26.51 -4.74
C GLN A 81 17.78 27.52 -5.88
N PRO A 82 17.39 28.79 -5.69
CA PRO A 82 17.55 29.84 -6.70
C PRO A 82 19.02 30.16 -6.98
#